data_AF-A0A6G4WT52-F1
#
_entry.id   AF-A0A6G4WT52-F1
#
_cell.length_a   1.000
_cell.length_b   1.000
_cell.length_c   1.000
_cell.angle_alpha   90.00
_cell.angle_beta   90.00
_cell.angle_gamma   90.00
#
_symmetry.space_group_name_H-M   'P 1'
#
loop_
_entity.id
_entity.type
_entity.pdbx_description
1 polymer ?
#
loop_
_entity_poly.entity_id
_entity_poly.type
_entity_poly.pdbx_seq_one_letter_code
_entity_poly.pdbx_strand_id
1 'polypeptide(L)' 'MSPAEQPIADACVAVIAAAIEDAVTDYPNATPATQARHAVRALTAQGWQITAGPQYAGVVPEGIAR' A
#
# COMPACT_ATOMS: atom_id res chain seq x y z
N MET A 1 -8.36 5.25 16.95
CA MET A 1 -8.40 3.79 16.75
C MET A 1 -8.58 3.16 18.12
N SER A 2 -9.69 2.46 18.33
CA SER A 2 -10.01 1.79 19.58
C SER A 2 -9.25 0.45 19.69
N PRO A 3 -9.11 -0.12 20.90
CA PRO A 3 -8.45 -1.41 21.09
C PRO A 3 -9.11 -2.57 20.31
N ALA A 4 -10.40 -2.46 19.97
CA ALA A 4 -11.12 -3.46 19.17
C ALA A 4 -10.86 -3.33 17.66
N GLU A 5 -10.47 -2.14 17.19
CA GLU A 5 -10.18 -1.87 15.77
C GLU A 5 -8.74 -2.29 15.40
N GLN A 6 -7.83 -2.34 16.38
CA GLN A 6 -6.42 -2.62 16.12
C GLN A 6 -6.17 -3.97 15.43
N PRO A 7 -6.76 -5.11 15.86
CA PRO A 7 -6.52 -6.39 15.20
C PRO A 7 -7.03 -6.41 13.75
N ILE A 8 -8.10 -5.66 13.46
CA ILE A 8 -8.65 -5.53 12.11
C ILE A 8 -7.69 -4.72 11.23
N ALA A 9 -7.16 -3.61 11.77
CA ALA A 9 -6.16 -2.80 11.07
C ALA A 9 -4.90 -3.61 10.75
N ASP A 10 -4.40 -4.38 11.71
CA ASP A 10 -3.21 -5.23 11.53
C ASP A 10 -3.46 -6.30 10.46
N ALA A 11 -4.64 -6.92 10.46
CA ALA A 11 -5.03 -7.89 9.42
C ALA A 11 -5.08 -7.24 8.02
N CYS A 12 -5.64 -6.03 7.90
CA CYS A 12 -5.64 -5.29 6.63
C CYS A 12 -4.22 -4.98 6.13
N VAL A 13 -3.33 -4.56 7.03
CA VAL A 13 -1.91 -4.31 6.70
C VAL A 13 -1.23 -5.57 6.19
N ALA A 14 -1.45 -6.71 6.85
CA ALA A 14 -0.88 -7.99 6.43
C ALA A 14 -1.35 -8.41 5.03
N VAL A 15 -2.64 -8.23 4.71
CA VAL A 15 -3.19 -8.53 3.38
C VAL A 15 -2.58 -7.63 2.31
N ILE A 16 -2.42 -6.33 2.59
CA ILE A 16 -1.80 -5.38 1.66
C ILE A 16 -0.32 -5.73 1.43
N ALA A 17 0.42 -6.05 2.51
CA ALA A 17 1.83 -6.44 2.42
C ALA A 17 2.00 -7.69 1.54
N ALA A 18 1.19 -8.73 1.76
CA ALA A 18 1.23 -9.95 0.95
C ALA A 18 1.01 -9.65 -0.55
N ALA A 19 0.02 -8.82 -0.89
CA ALA A 19 -0.24 -8.45 -2.28
C ALA A 19 0.92 -7.69 -2.94
N ILE A 20 1.68 -6.91 -2.15
CA ILE A 20 2.88 -6.22 -2.63
C ILE A 20 4.03 -7.21 -2.83
N GLU A 21 4.25 -8.12 -1.88
CA GLU A 21 5.27 -9.15 -1.94
C GLU A 21 5.07 -10.08 -3.15
N ASP A 22 3.82 -10.49 -3.41
CA ASP A 22 3.44 -11.26 -4.59
C ASP A 22 3.77 -10.48 -5.88
N ALA A 23 3.41 -9.19 -5.96
CA ALA A 23 3.69 -8.38 -7.13
C ALA A 23 5.20 -8.16 -7.38
N VAL A 24 6.01 -8.05 -6.31
CA VAL A 24 7.48 -7.97 -6.42
C VAL A 24 8.06 -9.31 -6.89
N THR A 25 7.53 -10.41 -6.37
CA THR A 25 7.97 -11.78 -6.70
C THR A 25 7.66 -12.14 -8.14
N ASP A 26 6.44 -11.83 -8.61
CA ASP A 26 5.98 -12.14 -9.97
C ASP A 26 6.59 -11.21 -11.03
N TYR A 27 6.87 -9.96 -10.66
CA TYR A 27 7.37 -8.92 -11.57
C TYR A 27 8.66 -8.24 -11.06
N PRO A 28 9.76 -8.98 -10.84
CA PRO A 28 10.94 -8.46 -10.14
C PRO A 28 11.69 -7.36 -10.92
N ASN A 29 11.57 -7.35 -12.25
CA ASN A 29 12.23 -6.38 -13.13
C ASN A 29 11.30 -5.22 -13.55
N ALA A 30 10.06 -5.22 -13.09
CA ALA A 30 9.12 -4.16 -13.42
C ALA A 30 9.39 -2.90 -12.58
N THR A 31 8.94 -1.74 -13.08
CA THR A 31 9.03 -0.50 -12.29
C THR A 31 8.13 -0.59 -11.04
N PRO A 32 8.45 0.14 -9.95
CA PRO A 32 7.62 0.15 -8.75
C PRO A 32 6.15 0.53 -9.03
N ALA A 33 5.92 1.47 -9.94
CA ALA A 33 4.57 1.85 -10.36
C ALA A 33 3.81 0.70 -11.05
N THR A 34 4.51 -0.18 -11.75
CA THR A 34 3.90 -1.35 -12.39
C THR A 34 3.57 -2.43 -11.37
N GLN A 35 4.50 -2.75 -10.47
CA GLN A 35 4.27 -3.68 -9.36
C GLN A 35 3.09 -3.22 -8.48
N ALA A 36 3.03 -1.93 -8.14
CA ALA A 36 1.91 -1.35 -7.38
C ALA A 36 0.57 -1.52 -8.10
N ARG A 37 0.51 -1.35 -9.43
CA ARG A 37 -0.72 -1.60 -10.20
C ARG A 37 -1.13 -3.08 -10.16
N HIS A 38 -0.18 -4.02 -10.17
CA HIS A 38 -0.47 -5.44 -10.03
C HIS A 38 -1.02 -5.78 -8.64
N ALA A 39 -0.39 -5.28 -7.57
CA ALA A 39 -0.88 -5.46 -6.20
C ALA A 39 -2.30 -4.87 -6.02
N VAL A 40 -2.54 -3.64 -6.50
CA VAL A 40 -3.87 -3.00 -6.43
C VAL A 40 -4.91 -3.82 -7.20
N ARG A 41 -4.58 -4.30 -8.41
CA ARG A 41 -5.49 -5.15 -9.19
C ARG A 41 -5.82 -6.46 -8.47
N ALA A 42 -4.84 -7.08 -7.81
CA ALA A 42 -5.05 -8.31 -7.05
C ALA A 42 -6.00 -8.09 -5.86
N LEU A 43 -5.81 -7.01 -5.12
CA LEU A 43 -6.69 -6.62 -4.01
C LEU A 43 -8.11 -6.30 -4.52
N THR A 44 -8.24 -5.55 -5.62
CA THR A 44 -9.55 -5.26 -6.24
C THR A 44 -10.26 -6.52 -6.71
N ALA A 45 -9.54 -7.51 -7.25
CA ALA A 45 -10.10 -8.80 -7.64
C ALA A 45 -10.67 -9.59 -6.44
N GLN A 46 -10.14 -9.34 -5.24
CA GLN A 46 -10.66 -9.90 -3.98
C GLN A 46 -11.83 -9.08 -3.39
N GLY A 47 -12.31 -8.07 -4.12
CA GLY A 47 -13.45 -7.22 -3.71
C GLY A 47 -13.05 -5.95 -2.95
N TRP A 48 -11.76 -5.64 -2.83
CA TRP A 48 -11.33 -4.40 -2.17
C TRP A 48 -11.64 -3.18 -3.02
N GLN A 49 -12.27 -2.18 -2.41
CA GLN A 49 -12.48 -0.87 -3.02
C GLN A 49 -11.30 0.04 -2.64
N ILE A 50 -10.30 0.09 -3.51
CA ILE A 50 -9.15 0.98 -3.36
C ILE A 50 -9.44 2.29 -4.08
N THR A 51 -9.67 3.36 -3.33
CA THR A 51 -9.78 4.71 -3.88
C THR A 51 -8.42 5.38 -3.82
N ALA A 52 -8.11 6.21 -4.83
CA ALA A 52 -6.97 7.10 -4.74
C ALA A 52 -7.23 8.08 -3.60
N GLY A 53 -6.55 7.91 -2.47
CA GLY A 53 -6.52 8.91 -1.42
C GLY A 53 -5.89 10.20 -1.93
N PRO A 54 -6.14 11.35 -1.28
CA PRO A 54 -5.33 12.53 -1.52
C PRO A 54 -3.87 12.12 -1.34
N GLN A 55 -3.08 12.34 -2.39
CA GLN A 55 -1.63 12.20 -2.34
C GLN A 55 -1.15 12.98 -1.12
N TYR A 56 -0.70 12.27 -0.08
CA TYR A 56 0.01 12.88 1.02
C TYR A 56 1.29 13.44 0.41
N ALA A 57 1.24 14.70 -0.02
CA ALA A 57 2.42 15.49 -0.26
C ALA A 57 3.15 15.47 1.08
N GLY A 58 4.21 14.66 1.15
CA GLY A 58 5.04 14.59 2.33
C GLY A 58 5.35 16.02 2.74
N VAL A 59 4.96 16.40 3.94
CA VAL A 59 5.53 17.54 4.63
C VAL A 59 7.01 17.19 4.75
N VAL A 60 7.80 17.58 3.75
CA VAL A 60 9.23 17.77 3.94
C VAL A 60 9.30 18.82 5.03
N PRO A 61 9.80 18.53 6.24
CA PRO A 61 10.05 19.59 7.20
C PRO A 61 11.05 20.55 6.55
N GLU A 62 10.54 21.72 6.17
CA GLU A 62 11.30 22.86 5.69
C GLU A 62 12.19 23.32 6.86
N GLY A 63 13.36 22.68 7.01
CA GLY A 63 14.16 22.91 8.22
C GLY A 63 15.45 22.13 8.35
N ILE A 64 16.08 21.67 7.26
CA ILE A 64 17.52 21.35 7.27
C ILE A 64 18.13 21.81 5.93
N ALA A 65 18.24 23.13 5.76
CA ALA A 65 19.30 23.71 4.93
C ALA A 65 20.25 24.42 5.91
N ARG A 66 21.46 23.88 6.02
CA ARG A 66 22.61 24.56 6.62
C ARG A 66 23.28 25.43 5.57
#